data_AF-A0AAD7GAS5-F1
#
_entry.id   AF-A0AAD7GAS5-F1
#
_cell.length_a   1.000
_cell.length_b   1.000
_cell.length_c   1.000
_cell.angle_alpha   90.00
_cell.angle_beta   90.00
_cell.angle_gamma   90.00
#
_symmetry.space_group_name_H-M   'P 1'
#
loop_
_entity.id
_entity.type
_entity.pdbx_description
1 polymer ?
#
loop_
_entity_poly.entity_id
_entity_poly.type
_entity_poly.pdbx_seq_one_letter_code
_entity_poly.pdbx_strand_id
1 'polypeptide(L)'
;KLWSVYVSEAEKYDKTLVESWRSDMEGMLIFAGLFSASLTAFIIESYKTLTPDSGDATVVLLTQILHQLAANSSGSTVNMPPPGSSFAPPSTSLICN
;
A
#
# COMPACT_ATOMS: atom_id res chain seq x y z
N LYS A 1 -11.17 -29.87 -54.51
CA LYS A 1 -9.81 -30.04 -53.95
C LYS A 1 -9.25 -28.75 -53.37
N LEU A 2 -9.34 -27.60 -54.05
CA LEU A 2 -8.85 -26.31 -53.55
C LEU A 2 -9.41 -25.90 -52.18
N TRP A 3 -10.72 -26.07 -51.97
CA TRP A 3 -11.36 -25.72 -50.69
C TRP A 3 -10.80 -26.56 -49.51
N SER A 4 -10.60 -27.86 -49.69
CA SER A 4 -9.98 -28.69 -48.65
C SER A 4 -8.58 -28.24 -48.27
N VAL A 5 -7.79 -27.74 -49.22
CA VAL A 5 -6.45 -27.19 -48.96
C VAL A 5 -6.57 -25.87 -48.19
N TYR A 6 -7.46 -24.96 -48.62
CA TYR A 6 -7.65 -23.68 -47.94
C TYR A 6 -8.18 -23.84 -46.51
N VAL A 7 -9.15 -24.74 -46.24
CA VAL A 7 -9.58 -25.07 -44.85
C VAL A 7 -8.38 -25.54 -44.03
N SER A 8 -7.58 -26.46 -44.57
CA SER A 8 -6.46 -27.04 -43.81
C SER A 8 -5.38 -26.02 -43.47
N GLU A 9 -5.13 -25.05 -44.34
CA GLU A 9 -4.16 -23.97 -44.07
C GLU A 9 -4.74 -22.92 -43.12
N ALA A 10 -6.03 -22.58 -43.27
CA ALA A 10 -6.71 -21.68 -42.34
C ALA A 10 -6.73 -22.23 -40.91
N GLU A 11 -7.01 -23.52 -40.73
CA GLU A 11 -7.02 -24.19 -39.42
C GLU A 11 -5.63 -24.20 -38.76
N LYS A 12 -4.57 -24.45 -39.53
CA LYS A 12 -3.18 -24.38 -39.02
C LYS A 12 -2.81 -22.98 -38.57
N TYR A 13 -3.18 -21.98 -39.37
CA TYR A 13 -2.90 -20.58 -39.07
C TYR A 13 -3.65 -20.14 -37.80
N ASP A 14 -4.94 -20.44 -37.72
CA ASP A 14 -5.78 -20.11 -36.56
C ASP A 14 -5.25 -20.76 -35.28
N LYS A 15 -4.90 -22.06 -35.34
CA LYS A 15 -4.30 -22.76 -34.20
C LYS A 15 -2.98 -22.14 -33.76
N THR A 16 -2.14 -21.70 -34.69
CA THR A 16 -0.86 -21.06 -34.38
C THR A 16 -1.08 -19.69 -33.71
N LEU A 17 -2.04 -18.90 -34.20
CA LEU A 17 -2.40 -17.63 -33.58
C LEU A 17 -2.94 -17.80 -32.17
N VAL A 18 -3.86 -18.75 -31.98
CA VAL A 18 -4.45 -19.01 -30.65
C VAL A 18 -3.36 -19.44 -29.67
N GLU A 19 -2.42 -20.30 -30.07
CA GLU A 19 -1.32 -20.70 -29.19
C GLU A 19 -0.38 -19.54 -28.86
N SER A 20 -0.06 -18.68 -29.84
CA SER A 20 0.75 -17.47 -29.61
C SER A 20 0.07 -16.54 -28.61
N TRP A 21 -1.22 -16.24 -28.80
CA TRP A 21 -1.97 -15.39 -27.88
C TRP A 21 -2.09 -16.00 -26.49
N ARG A 22 -2.24 -17.33 -26.40
CA ARG A 22 -2.24 -18.03 -25.12
C ARG A 22 -0.92 -17.83 -24.38
N SER A 23 0.20 -17.98 -25.08
CA SER A 23 1.55 -17.76 -24.55
C SER A 23 1.74 -16.31 -24.09
N ASP A 24 1.33 -15.34 -24.91
CA ASP A 24 1.44 -13.91 -24.57
C ASP A 24 0.61 -13.57 -23.32
N MET A 25 -0.60 -14.14 -23.23
CA MET A 25 -1.49 -13.94 -22.09
C MET A 25 -0.94 -14.58 -20.81
N GLU A 26 -0.33 -15.76 -20.90
CA GLU A 26 0.36 -16.39 -19.77
C GLU A 26 1.49 -15.50 -19.24
N GLY A 27 2.29 -14.90 -20.14
CA GLY A 27 3.31 -13.92 -19.78
C GLY A 27 2.73 -12.71 -19.05
N MET A 28 1.69 -12.08 -19.61
CA MET A 28 1.03 -10.92 -18.99
C MET A 28 0.47 -11.23 -17.61
N LEU A 29 -0.14 -12.41 -17.43
CA LEU A 29 -0.71 -12.82 -16.14
C LEU A 29 0.38 -13.02 -15.07
N ILE A 30 1.53 -13.59 -15.44
CA ILE A 30 2.68 -13.72 -14.54
C ILE A 30 3.17 -12.33 -14.12
N PHE A 31 3.36 -11.41 -15.06
CA PHE A 31 3.77 -10.04 -14.75
C PHE A 31 2.75 -9.33 -13.87
N ALA A 32 1.46 -9.44 -14.17
CA ALA A 32 0.40 -8.85 -13.37
C ALA A 32 0.38 -9.40 -11.95
N GLY A 33 0.54 -10.72 -11.77
CA GLY A 33 0.62 -11.36 -10.46
C GLY A 33 1.83 -10.88 -9.65
N LEU A 34 3.01 -10.84 -10.26
CA LEU A 34 4.24 -10.36 -9.61
C LEU A 34 4.17 -8.87 -9.25
N PHE A 35 3.61 -8.06 -10.16
CA PHE A 35 3.41 -6.63 -9.92
C PHE A 35 2.41 -6.41 -8.78
N SER A 36 1.27 -7.10 -8.80
CA SER A 36 0.26 -7.02 -7.74
C SER A 36 0.81 -7.46 -6.38
N ALA A 37 1.62 -8.52 -6.35
CA ALA A 37 2.27 -8.98 -5.12
C ALA A 37 3.26 -7.94 -4.59
N SER A 38 4.10 -7.38 -5.45
CA SER A 38 5.07 -6.33 -5.09
C SER A 38 4.38 -5.06 -4.59
N LEU A 39 3.32 -4.62 -5.27
CA LEU A 39 2.50 -3.47 -4.86
C LEU A 39 1.81 -3.72 -3.52
N THR A 40 1.25 -4.92 -3.30
CA THR A 40 0.62 -5.28 -2.02
C THR A 40 1.63 -5.24 -0.88
N ALA A 41 2.84 -5.79 -1.08
CA ALA A 41 3.91 -5.75 -0.08
C ALA A 41 4.32 -4.30 0.24
N PHE A 42 4.47 -3.45 -0.78
CA PHE A 42 4.76 -2.03 -0.60
C PHE A 42 3.66 -1.31 0.19
N ILE A 43 2.39 -1.57 -0.13
CA ILE A 43 1.24 -0.98 0.58
C ILE A 43 1.26 -1.37 2.07
N ILE A 44 1.49 -2.66 2.39
CA ILE A 44 1.55 -3.14 3.77
C ILE A 44 2.65 -2.41 4.56
N GLU A 45 3.83 -2.24 3.98
CA GLU A 45 4.94 -1.55 4.66
C GLU A 45 4.74 -0.04 4.75
N SER A 46 4.15 0.56 3.71
CA SER A 46 3.76 1.98 3.69
C SER A 46 2.78 2.27 4.83
N TYR A 47 1.74 1.44 5.01
CA TYR A 47 0.79 1.60 6.11
C TYR A 47 1.46 1.60 7.49
N LYS A 48 2.47 0.75 7.70
CA LYS A 48 3.23 0.73 8.96
C LYS A 48 3.99 2.04 9.20
N THR A 49 4.49 2.66 8.14
CA THR A 49 5.15 3.98 8.18
C THR A 49 4.15 5.12 8.41
N LEU A 50 2.88 4.93 8.02
CA LEU A 50 1.76 5.84 8.29
C LEU A 50 1.07 5.56 9.64
N THR A 51 1.65 4.78 10.55
CA THR A 51 1.10 4.65 11.90
C THR A 51 1.79 5.67 12.81
N PRO A 52 1.07 6.34 13.73
CA PRO A 52 1.69 7.23 14.71
C PRO A 52 2.76 6.47 15.50
N ASP A 53 3.96 7.04 15.58
CA ASP A 53 5.05 6.47 16.35
C ASP A 53 4.65 6.37 17.83
N SER A 54 4.74 5.16 18.38
CA SER A 54 4.38 4.90 19.77
C SER A 54 5.34 5.59 20.75
N GLY A 55 6.58 5.82 20.31
CA GLY A 55 7.59 6.59 21.05
C GLY A 55 7.14 8.04 21.25
N ASP A 56 6.71 8.70 20.19
CA ASP A 56 6.26 10.09 20.21
C ASP A 56 5.03 10.27 21.13
N ALA A 57 4.06 9.35 21.07
CA ALA A 57 2.92 9.34 21.98
C ALA A 57 3.34 9.19 23.45
N THR A 58 4.35 8.35 23.73
CA THR A 58 4.86 8.14 25.08
C THR A 58 5.60 9.38 25.59
N VAL A 59 6.37 10.07 24.76
CA VAL A 59 7.07 11.32 25.10
C VAL A 59 6.05 12.43 25.41
N VAL A 60 4.98 12.54 24.61
CA VAL A 60 3.88 13.49 24.87
C VAL A 60 3.23 13.20 26.22
N LEU A 61 2.95 11.93 26.53
CA LEU A 61 2.39 11.55 27.83
C LEU A 61 3.38 11.80 29.00
N LEU A 62 4.67 11.52 28.82
CA LEU A 62 5.68 11.75 29.86
C LEU A 62 5.85 13.25 30.17
N THR A 63 5.91 14.09 29.13
CA THR A 63 5.98 15.54 29.30
C THR A 63 4.71 16.09 29.95
N GLN A 64 3.55 15.48 29.65
CA GLN A 64 2.29 15.78 30.33
C GLN A 64 2.36 15.47 31.83
N ILE A 65 2.82 14.27 32.20
CA ILE A 65 2.97 13.85 33.61
C ILE A 65 3.97 14.76 34.35
N LEU A 66 5.10 15.11 33.72
CA LEU A 66 6.10 16.01 34.31
C LEU A 66 5.52 17.41 34.57
N HIS A 67 4.75 17.96 33.64
CA HIS A 67 4.06 19.23 33.84
C HIS A 67 3.03 19.16 34.97
N GLN A 68 2.26 18.07 35.11
CA GLN A 68 1.34 17.90 36.22
C GLN A 68 2.06 17.82 37.57
N LEU A 69 3.18 17.11 37.64
CA LEU A 69 3.96 16.98 38.86
C LEU A 69 4.58 18.32 39.29
N ALA A 70 5.08 19.11 38.34
CA ALA A 70 5.62 20.45 38.57
C ALA A 70 4.54 21.48 38.94
N ALA A 71 3.35 21.37 38.34
CA ALA A 71 2.19 22.20 38.67
C ALA A 71 1.67 21.91 40.09
N ASN A 72 1.62 20.63 40.47
CA ASN A 72 1.23 20.18 41.80
C ASN A 72 2.22 20.65 42.88
N SER A 73 3.52 20.70 42.58
CA SER A 73 4.52 21.22 43.51
C SER A 73 4.51 22.75 43.64
N SER A 74 3.98 23.47 42.65
CA SER A 74 3.91 24.94 42.62
C SER A 74 2.52 25.52 42.95
N GLY A 75 1.53 24.66 43.21
CA GLY A 75 0.16 25.07 43.56
C GLY A 75 -0.64 25.71 42.43
N SER A 76 -0.18 25.61 41.18
CA SER A 76 -0.86 26.16 40.00
C SER A 76 -1.67 25.09 39.26
N THR A 77 -2.91 25.42 38.86
CA THR A 77 -3.74 24.53 38.03
C THR A 77 -3.38 24.71 36.55
N VAL A 78 -2.76 23.71 35.93
CA VAL A 78 -2.45 23.73 34.49
C VAL A 78 -3.63 23.15 33.71
N ASN A 79 -4.24 23.97 32.85
CA ASN A 79 -5.29 23.53 31.93
C ASN A 79 -4.64 22.83 30.72
N MET A 80 -4.62 21.51 30.73
CA MET A 80 -3.96 20.71 29.69
C MET A 80 -4.81 20.61 28.42
N PRO A 81 -4.21 20.72 27.22
CA PRO A 81 -4.89 20.34 25.99
C PRO A 81 -5.19 18.82 26.01
N PRO A 82 -6.29 18.37 25.40
CA PRO A 82 -6.62 16.95 25.34
C PRO A 82 -5.51 16.17 24.60
N PRO A 83 -5.18 14.95 25.07
CA PRO A 83 -4.21 14.10 24.39
C PRO A 83 -4.83 13.62 23.07
N GLY A 84 -4.19 13.99 21.95
CA GLY A 84 -4.57 13.50 20.64
C GLY A 84 -4.54 14.59 19.59
N SER A 85 -3.35 14.92 19.11
CA SER A 85 -3.27 15.28 17.69
C SER A 85 -3.73 14.05 16.91
N SER A 86 -4.91 14.15 16.29
CA SER A 86 -5.35 13.16 15.31
C SER A 86 -4.20 12.97 14.33
N PHE A 87 -3.72 11.73 14.19
CA PHE A 87 -2.62 11.41 13.29
C PHE A 87 -2.93 11.96 11.89
N ALA A 88 -2.10 12.90 11.43
CA ALA A 88 -2.17 13.49 10.11
C ALA A 88 -0.91 13.03 9.36
N PRO A 89 -1.02 12.02 8.47
CA PRO A 89 0.14 11.61 7.68
C PRO A 89 0.61 12.79 6.81
N PRO A 90 1.92 12.94 6.58
CA PRO A 90 2.44 14.00 5.71
C PRO A 90 1.82 13.89 4.31
N SER A 91 1.51 15.01 3.68
CA SER A 91 0.78 15.06 2.39
C SER A 91 1.46 14.24 1.28
N THR A 92 2.77 14.04 1.37
CA THR A 92 3.56 13.19 0.46
C THR A 92 3.21 11.71 0.55
N SER A 93 2.69 11.24 1.69
CA SER A 93 2.21 9.87 1.89
C SER A 93 0.80 9.63 1.34
N LEU A 94 0.06 10.69 1.01
CA LEU A 94 -1.30 10.61 0.46
C LEU A 94 -1.37 10.69 -1.07
N ILE A 95 -0.31 11.20 -1.71
CA ILE A 95 -0.29 11.49 -3.16
C ILE A 95 0.25 10.31 -3.98
N CYS A 96 0.87 9.31 -3.33
CA CYS A 96 1.34 8.08 -3.99
C CYS A 96 0.27 6.97 -3.92
N ASN A 97 -0.86 7.15 -4.58
CA ASN A 97 -1.78 6.07 -4.96
C ASN A 97 -2.09 6.18 -6.46
#